data_AF-A0A3N4HC69-F1
#
_entry.id   AF-A0A3N4HC69-F1
#
_cell.length_a   1.000
_cell.length_b   1.000
_cell.length_c   1.000
_cell.angle_alpha   90.00
_cell.angle_beta   90.00
_cell.angle_gamma   90.00
#
_symmetry.space_group_name_H-M   'P 1'
#
loop_
_entity.id
_entity.type
_entity.pdbx_description
1 polymer ?
#
loop_
_entity_poly.entity_id
_entity_poly.type
_entity_poly.pdbx_seq_one_letter_code
_entity_poly.pdbx_strand_id
1 'polypeptide(L)'
;MNLVEAMRLSTRKSISINEISEVKERFFQFTEYYEKEFYRHDADRISACLPTIHQLRHIHDALRMCGPTFVYAQWCMERINGNITSSVKSRENPDANI
;
A
#
# COMPACT_ATOMS: atom_id res chain seq x y z
N MET A 1 -1.22 14.49 9.39
CA MET A 1 -1.92 13.85 8.25
C MET A 1 -2.12 12.37 8.56
N ASN A 2 -3.36 11.91 8.69
CA ASN A 2 -3.70 10.56 9.20
C ASN A 2 -3.11 9.43 8.33
N LEU A 3 -3.15 9.57 7.00
CA LEU A 3 -2.57 8.60 6.07
C LEU A 3 -1.06 8.39 6.27
N VAL A 4 -0.30 9.49 6.29
CA VAL A 4 1.17 9.44 6.35
C VAL A 4 1.63 8.78 7.65
N GLU A 5 0.98 9.11 8.76
CA GLU A 5 1.36 8.54 10.07
C GLU A 5 1.00 7.06 10.17
N ALA A 6 -0.18 6.67 9.69
CA ALA A 6 -0.58 5.26 9.62
C ALA A 6 0.39 4.43 8.76
N MET A 7 0.80 4.96 7.60
CA MET A 7 1.80 4.32 6.75
C MET A 7 3.13 4.16 7.47
N ARG A 8 3.66 5.23 8.07
CA ARG A 8 4.92 5.19 8.83
C ARG A 8 4.89 4.13 9.92
N LEU A 9 3.83 4.10 10.74
CA LEU A 9 3.63 3.10 11.79
C LEU A 9 3.61 1.68 11.20
N SER A 10 2.82 1.45 10.15
CA SER A 10 2.66 0.12 9.54
C SER A 10 3.97 -0.46 8.98
N THR A 11 4.88 0.39 8.52
CA THR A 11 6.17 0.02 7.89
C THR A 11 7.34 -0.12 8.86
N ARG A 12 7.14 0.09 10.17
CA ARG A 12 8.21 -0.06 11.17
C ARG A 12 8.69 -1.50 11.26
N LYS A 13 9.90 -1.70 11.80
CA LYS A 13 10.47 -3.04 12.03
C LYS A 13 9.70 -3.84 13.09
N SER A 14 9.03 -3.15 14.00
CA SER A 14 8.19 -3.73 15.05
C SER A 14 6.96 -2.85 15.22
N ILE A 15 5.87 -3.47 15.67
CA ILE A 15 4.61 -2.78 15.93
C ILE A 15 3.86 -3.49 17.07
N SER A 16 3.29 -2.73 17.98
CA SER A 16 2.45 -3.23 19.07
C SER A 16 0.98 -3.32 18.67
N ILE A 17 0.18 -4.08 19.42
CA ILE A 17 -1.27 -4.22 19.18
C ILE A 17 -2.00 -2.86 19.31
N ASN A 18 -1.53 -1.99 20.21
CA ASN A 18 -2.08 -0.65 20.37
C ASN A 18 -1.79 0.22 19.14
N GLU A 19 -0.55 0.17 18.62
CA GLU A 19 -0.19 0.86 17.38
C GLU A 19 -0.95 0.30 16.17
N ILE A 20 -1.24 -1.00 16.10
CA ILE A 20 -2.11 -1.56 15.06
C ILE A 20 -3.52 -0.96 15.13
N SER A 21 -4.05 -0.77 16.34
CA SER A 21 -5.36 -0.15 16.55
C SER A 21 -5.34 1.33 16.16
N GLU A 22 -4.24 2.04 16.41
CA GLU A 22 -4.02 3.40 15.93
C GLU A 22 -3.95 3.46 14.39
N VAL A 23 -3.25 2.51 13.75
CA VAL A 23 -3.20 2.41 12.29
C VAL A 23 -4.59 2.21 11.71
N LYS A 24 -5.41 1.34 12.31
CA LYS A 24 -6.82 1.15 11.91
C LYS A 24 -7.56 2.48 11.91
N GLU A 25 -7.57 3.17 13.05
CA GLU A 25 -8.32 4.41 13.23
C GLU A 25 -7.90 5.47 12.21
N ARG A 26 -6.59 5.67 12.05
CA ARG A 26 -6.05 6.67 11.12
C ARG A 26 -6.38 6.35 9.66
N PHE A 27 -6.31 5.09 9.24
CA PHE A 27 -6.72 4.72 7.88
C PHE A 27 -8.22 4.89 7.67
N PHE A 28 -9.06 4.51 8.65
CA PHE A 28 -10.51 4.67 8.57
C PHE A 28 -10.88 6.15 8.42
N GLN A 29 -10.33 7.03 9.26
CA GLN A 29 -10.51 8.49 9.16
C GLN A 29 -10.07 9.04 7.80
N PHE A 30 -8.95 8.56 7.26
CA PHE A 30 -8.50 8.98 5.92
C PHE A 30 -9.46 8.48 4.83
N THR A 31 -9.91 7.23 4.90
CA THR A 31 -10.84 6.69 3.89
C THR A 31 -12.20 7.36 3.94
N GLU A 32 -12.70 7.73 5.12
CA GLU A 32 -13.94 8.48 5.28
C GLU A 32 -13.82 9.89 4.67
N TYR A 33 -12.71 10.58 4.97
CA TYR A 33 -12.38 11.85 4.31
C TYR A 33 -12.31 11.70 2.78
N TYR A 34 -11.66 10.64 2.30
CA TYR A 34 -11.55 10.40 0.86
C TYR A 34 -12.93 10.15 0.22
N GLU A 35 -13.74 9.30 0.85
CA GLU A 35 -15.10 8.99 0.39
C GLU A 35 -15.97 10.25 0.35
N LYS A 36 -15.85 11.14 1.33
CA LYS A 36 -16.59 12.40 1.39
C LYS A 36 -16.13 13.42 0.34
N GLU A 37 -14.82 13.64 0.21
CA GLU A 37 -14.31 14.75 -0.61
C GLU A 37 -14.09 14.37 -2.09
N PHE A 38 -13.59 13.15 -2.32
CA PHE A 38 -13.20 12.67 -3.65
C PHE A 38 -14.26 11.80 -4.29
N TYR A 39 -14.85 10.83 -3.58
CA TYR A 39 -15.95 10.04 -4.15
C TYR A 39 -17.29 10.80 -4.07
N ARG A 40 -17.50 11.59 -3.01
CA ARG A 40 -18.73 12.34 -2.70
C ARG A 40 -20.01 11.50 -2.62
N HIS A 41 -19.86 10.19 -2.41
CA HIS A 41 -20.99 9.25 -2.41
C HIS A 41 -21.83 9.33 -3.69
N ASP A 42 -21.18 9.62 -4.82
CA ASP A 42 -21.82 9.82 -6.12
C ASP A 42 -21.44 8.68 -7.07
N ALA A 43 -22.45 7.94 -7.54
CA ALA A 43 -22.25 6.79 -8.43
C ALA A 43 -21.57 7.17 -9.76
N ASP A 44 -21.77 8.40 -10.24
CA ASP A 44 -21.10 8.90 -11.45
C ASP A 44 -19.59 9.06 -11.26
N ARG A 45 -19.12 9.02 -10.01
CA ARG A 45 -17.71 9.15 -9.61
C ARG A 45 -17.10 7.82 -9.15
N ILE A 46 -17.67 6.69 -9.56
CA ILE A 46 -17.19 5.34 -9.20
C ILE A 46 -15.71 5.12 -9.51
N SER A 47 -15.14 5.83 -10.49
CA SER A 47 -13.71 5.80 -10.81
C SER A 47 -12.81 6.26 -9.65
N ALA A 48 -13.36 7.00 -8.68
CA ALA A 48 -12.68 7.36 -7.44
C ALA A 48 -12.68 6.23 -6.40
N CYS A 49 -13.52 5.20 -6.51
CA CYS A 49 -13.54 4.05 -5.60
C CYS A 49 -12.37 3.08 -5.87
N LEU A 50 -11.15 3.57 -5.74
CA LEU A 50 -9.94 2.83 -6.07
C LEU A 50 -9.74 1.66 -5.08
N PRO A 51 -9.46 0.44 -5.57
CA PRO A 51 -9.13 -0.70 -4.71
C PRO A 51 -7.96 -0.42 -3.77
N THR A 52 -6.98 0.37 -4.22
CA THR A 52 -5.81 0.77 -3.42
C THR A 52 -6.19 1.64 -2.22
N ILE A 53 -7.21 2.49 -2.34
CA ILE A 53 -7.75 3.30 -1.23
C ILE A 53 -8.56 2.39 -0.29
N HIS A 54 -9.38 1.51 -0.82
CA HIS A 54 -10.16 0.55 -0.02
C HIS A 54 -9.25 -0.39 0.79
N GLN A 55 -8.14 -0.84 0.20
CA GLN A 55 -7.16 -1.73 0.84
C GLN A 55 -6.62 -1.16 2.16
N LEU A 56 -6.54 0.18 2.30
CA LEU A 56 -6.08 0.83 3.53
C LEU A 56 -6.89 0.40 4.76
N ARG A 57 -8.19 0.13 4.59
CA ARG A 57 -9.05 -0.37 5.68
C ARG A 57 -8.67 -1.76 6.15
N HIS A 58 -7.96 -2.55 5.36
CA HIS A 58 -7.57 -3.92 5.66
C HIS A 58 -6.12 -4.07 6.13
N ILE A 59 -5.31 -3.00 6.06
CA ILE A 59 -3.88 -3.07 6.46
C ILE A 59 -3.75 -3.49 7.93
N HIS A 60 -4.63 -3.01 8.81
CA HIS A 60 -4.58 -3.37 10.23
C HIS A 60 -4.81 -4.86 10.49
N ASP A 61 -5.62 -5.54 9.68
CA ASP A 61 -5.82 -6.99 9.77
C ASP A 61 -4.59 -7.73 9.25
N ALA A 62 -4.01 -7.28 8.14
CA ALA A 62 -2.74 -7.80 7.63
C ALA A 62 -1.60 -7.62 8.65
N LEU A 63 -1.56 -6.51 9.38
CA LEU A 63 -0.59 -6.27 10.46
C LEU A 63 -0.73 -7.29 11.60
N ARG A 64 -1.97 -7.68 11.96
CA ARG A 64 -2.22 -8.72 12.97
C ARG A 64 -1.81 -10.10 12.48
N MET A 65 -2.07 -10.40 11.21
CA MET A 65 -1.85 -11.73 10.65
C MET A 65 -0.39 -11.98 10.26
N CYS A 66 0.25 -10.99 9.66
CA CYS A 66 1.55 -11.15 8.99
C CYS A 66 2.66 -10.31 9.64
N GLY A 67 2.34 -9.51 10.64
CA GLY A 67 3.28 -8.55 11.24
C GLY A 67 3.43 -7.27 10.40
N PRO A 68 4.46 -6.46 10.67
CA PRO A 68 4.65 -5.18 9.99
C PRO A 68 4.75 -5.28 8.46
N THR A 69 4.32 -4.25 7.73
CA THR A 69 4.17 -4.30 6.27
C THR A 69 5.48 -4.60 5.54
N PHE A 70 6.64 -4.22 6.09
CA PHE A 70 7.93 -4.52 5.47
C PHE A 70 8.19 -6.03 5.30
N VAL A 71 7.52 -6.88 6.09
CA VAL A 71 7.70 -8.35 6.05
C VAL A 71 7.10 -8.95 4.77
N TYR A 72 5.99 -8.40 4.29
CA TYR A 72 5.26 -8.90 3.12
C TYR A 72 5.21 -7.90 1.96
N ALA A 73 5.84 -6.74 2.10
CA ALA A 73 5.99 -5.77 1.03
C ALA A 73 6.84 -6.35 -0.11
N GLN A 74 6.51 -5.97 -1.34
CA GLN A 74 7.19 -6.47 -2.54
C GLN A 74 8.43 -5.66 -2.91
N TRP A 75 8.92 -4.77 -2.04
CA TRP A 75 10.04 -3.86 -2.36
C TRP A 75 11.30 -4.58 -2.84
N CYS A 76 11.61 -5.75 -2.28
CA CYS A 76 12.74 -6.55 -2.72
C CYS A 76 12.54 -7.08 -4.15
N MET A 77 11.34 -7.57 -4.46
CA MET A 77 10.99 -8.05 -5.80
C MET A 77 10.99 -6.90 -6.81
N GLU A 78 10.40 -5.75 -6.46
CA GLU A 78 10.38 -4.55 -7.29
C GLU A 78 11.80 -4.06 -7.61
N ARG A 79 12.70 -4.07 -6.63
CA ARG A 79 14.11 -3.73 -6.83
C ARG A 79 14.78 -4.68 -7.82
N ILE A 80 14.55 -5.98 -7.69
CA ILE A 80 15.09 -6.99 -8.60
C ILE A 80 14.53 -6.79 -10.01
N ASN A 81 13.22 -6.56 -10.16
CA ASN A 81 12.59 -6.30 -11.44
C ASN A 81 13.18 -5.05 -12.11
N GLY A 82 13.45 -4.00 -11.35
CA GLY A 82 14.13 -2.80 -11.85
C GLY A 82 15.54 -3.11 -12.35
N ASN A 83 16.32 -3.89 -11.59
CA ASN A 83 17.65 -4.31 -11.99
C ASN A 83 17.63 -5.13 -13.29
N ILE A 84 16.73 -6.12 -13.40
CA ILE A 84 16.55 -6.93 -14.61
C ILE A 84 16.15 -6.04 -15.79
N THR A 85 15.17 -5.17 -15.61
CA THR A 85 14.73 -4.25 -16.67
C THR A 85 15.87 -3.36 -17.16
N SER A 86 16.74 -2.92 -16.25
CA SER A 86 17.91 -2.11 -16.60
C SER A 86 19.03 -2.89 -17.31
N SER A 87 19.11 -4.21 -17.11
CA SER A 87 20.10 -5.07 -17.78
C SER A 87 19.66 -5.52 -19.18
N VAL A 88 18.36 -5.45 -19.48
CA VAL A 88 17.82 -5.71 -20.82
C VAL A 88 18.28 -4.63 -21.80
N LYS A 89 19.22 -4.99 -22.67
CA LYS A 89 19.77 -4.09 -23.71
C LYS A 89 19.14 -4.28 -25.09
N SER A 90 18.50 -5.42 -25.32
CA SER A 90 17.86 -5.76 -26.59
C SER A 90 16.35 -5.60 -26.46
N ARG A 91 15.74 -4.88 -27.41
CA ARG A 91 14.29 -4.70 -27.48
C ARG A 91 13.60 -5.84 -28.23
N GLU A 92 14.34 -6.56 -29.07
CA GLU A 92 13.82 -7.67 -29.88
C GLU A 92 14.00 -9.03 -29.21
N ASN A 93 15.14 -9.24 -28.54
CA ASN A 93 15.48 -10.47 -27.81
C ASN A 93 15.86 -10.11 -26.36
N PRO A 94 14.88 -9.82 -25.49
CA PRO A 94 15.13 -9.23 -24.16
C PRO A 94 15.97 -10.13 -23.26
N ASP A 95 15.82 -11.45 -23.40
CA ASP A 95 16.45 -12.52 -22.63
C ASP A 95 17.85 -12.88 -23.11
N ALA A 96 18.23 -12.53 -24.34
CA ALA A 96 19.52 -12.91 -24.92
C ALA A 96 20.76 -12.34 -24.19
N ASN A 97 20.57 -11.38 -23.29
CA ASN A 97 21.64 -10.71 -22.54
C ASN A 97 21.43 -10.70 -21.02
N ILE A 98 20.47 -11.48 -20.50
CA ILE A 98 20.17 -11.60 -19.07
C ILE A 98 20.86 -12.84 -18.50
#